data_AF-A0A1F9S1E8-F1
#
_entry.id   AF-A0A1F9S1E8-F1
#
_cell.length_a   1.000
_cell.length_b   1.000
_cell.length_c   1.000
_cell.angle_alpha   90.00
_cell.angle_beta   90.00
_cell.angle_gamma   90.00
#
_symmetry.space_group_name_H-M   'P 1'
#
loop_
_entity.id
_entity.type
_entity.pdbx_description
1 polymer ?
#
loop_
_entity_poly.entity_id
_entity_poly.type
_entity_poly.pdbx_seq_one_letter_code
_entity_poly.pdbx_strand_id
1 'polypeptide(L)'
;MKKIPAVAALSALLLQPLAGWSFEARRAIDLETYSRISNWPGSGLLLAQAPSASAAAGDQLSLDELGLVGKPAAADPALQALLERRTRMLQRHQRLGLAAAVPLLAALLTGNSAKSSPSGRGLHAGLGSAATVLYLATAYHSIRAPNIPGAGPKKGATRIHRALAFVHYPAMLLTTAAGFSAKRQVERGRDAHSLGKQHPTIATTAAVSFLLAMGVMVINF
;
A
#
# COMPACT_ATOMS: atom_id res chain seq x y z
N MET A 1 0.07 -23.06 43.75
CA MET A 1 0.26 -23.24 42.29
C MET A 1 0.04 -21.89 41.61
N LYS A 2 1.11 -21.24 41.14
CA LYS A 2 1.11 -19.87 40.61
C LYS A 2 0.78 -19.88 39.11
N LYS A 3 -0.22 -19.11 38.69
CA LYS A 3 -0.52 -18.83 37.27
C LYS A 3 0.30 -17.61 36.83
N ILE A 4 1.10 -17.75 35.79
CA ILE A 4 1.85 -16.66 35.14
C ILE A 4 0.98 -16.09 34.02
N PRO A 5 0.71 -14.77 33.94
CA PRO A 5 -0.09 -14.20 32.87
C PRO A 5 0.76 -13.93 31.62
N ALA A 6 0.35 -14.55 30.50
CA ALA A 6 0.94 -14.44 29.16
C ALA A 6 0.73 -13.06 28.47
N VAL A 7 0.61 -11.97 29.24
CA VAL A 7 0.37 -10.61 28.71
C VAL A 7 1.63 -9.74 28.75
N ALA A 8 2.67 -10.15 29.48
CA ALA A 8 3.93 -9.40 29.56
C ALA A 8 4.86 -9.62 28.35
N ALA A 9 4.70 -10.70 27.57
CA ALA A 9 5.62 -11.03 26.47
C ALA A 9 5.36 -10.25 25.16
N LEU A 10 4.18 -9.66 24.97
CA LEU A 10 3.84 -8.90 23.77
C LEU A 10 4.20 -7.41 23.84
N SER A 11 4.57 -6.90 25.01
CA SER A 11 4.91 -5.49 25.20
C SER A 11 6.41 -5.20 24.97
N ALA A 12 7.26 -6.22 24.95
CA ALA A 12 8.71 -6.09 24.76
C ALA A 12 9.14 -6.10 23.27
N LEU A 13 8.25 -6.48 22.35
CA LEU A 13 8.58 -6.58 20.92
C LEU A 13 8.25 -5.29 20.12
N LEU A 14 7.53 -4.34 20.72
CA LEU A 14 7.08 -3.10 20.06
C LEU A 14 7.92 -1.86 20.41
N LEU A 15 8.95 -1.99 21.26
CA LEU A 15 9.80 -0.89 21.71
C LEU A 15 11.30 -1.14 21.46
N GLN A 16 11.64 -1.81 20.36
CA GLN A 16 13.02 -1.76 19.84
C GLN A 16 13.18 -0.50 18.97
N PRO A 17 14.26 0.29 19.15
CA PRO A 17 14.52 1.44 18.30
C PRO A 17 14.77 0.96 16.86
N LEU A 18 14.08 1.54 15.88
CA LEU A 18 14.35 1.37 14.44
C LEU A 18 15.65 2.09 14.02
N ALA A 19 16.70 1.99 14.83
CA ALA A 19 18.03 2.53 14.57
C ALA A 19 18.97 1.33 14.33
N GLY A 20 19.08 0.88 13.09
CA GLY A 20 19.99 -0.23 12.77
C GLY A 20 19.67 -1.09 11.55
N TRP A 21 18.84 -0.61 10.61
CA TRP A 21 18.62 -1.34 9.35
C TRP A 21 19.78 -1.07 8.38
N SER A 22 20.91 -1.76 8.57
CA SER A 22 21.99 -1.77 7.58
C SER A 22 21.61 -2.65 6.39
N PHE A 23 22.15 -2.29 5.23
CA PHE A 23 21.91 -2.90 3.91
C PHE A 23 22.21 -4.42 3.88
N GLU A 24 23.09 -4.90 4.76
CA GLU A 24 23.50 -6.31 4.86
C GLU A 24 22.39 -7.25 5.34
N ALA A 25 21.52 -6.80 6.26
CA ALA A 25 20.42 -7.64 6.78
C ALA A 25 19.38 -7.98 5.70
N ARG A 26 19.24 -7.14 4.66
CA ARG A 26 18.37 -7.42 3.51
C ARG A 26 18.94 -8.48 2.59
N ARG A 27 20.27 -8.51 2.41
CA ARG A 27 20.95 -9.48 1.53
C ARG A 27 20.93 -10.90 2.10
N ALA A 28 21.03 -11.03 3.43
CA ALA A 28 20.98 -12.33 4.10
C ALA A 28 19.59 -12.97 4.04
N ILE A 29 18.52 -12.19 4.22
CA ILE A 29 17.13 -12.68 4.12
C ILE A 29 16.79 -13.09 2.69
N ASP A 30 17.26 -12.34 1.68
CA ASP A 30 17.03 -12.68 0.27
C ASP A 30 17.73 -14.01 -0.12
N LEU A 31 18.95 -14.26 0.36
CA LEU A 31 19.69 -15.48 0.04
C LEU A 31 19.15 -16.72 0.76
N GLU A 32 18.71 -16.58 2.01
CA GLU A 32 18.12 -17.69 2.76
C GLU A 32 16.71 -18.03 2.27
N THR A 33 15.95 -17.04 1.81
CA THR A 33 14.63 -17.27 1.20
C THR A 33 14.78 -17.91 -0.17
N TYR A 34 15.80 -17.52 -0.95
CA TYR A 34 16.09 -18.11 -2.26
C TYR A 34 16.52 -19.59 -2.15
N SER A 35 17.36 -19.94 -1.17
CA SER A 35 17.81 -21.33 -0.96
C SER A 35 16.72 -22.24 -0.40
N ARG A 36 15.73 -21.69 0.30
CA ARG A 36 14.59 -22.44 0.82
C ARG A 36 13.52 -22.71 -0.24
N ILE A 37 13.40 -21.83 -1.25
CA ILE A 37 12.50 -22.02 -2.41
C ILE A 37 13.10 -23.05 -3.40
N SER A 38 14.42 -23.12 -3.54
CA SER A 38 15.08 -24.06 -4.46
C SER A 38 15.00 -25.53 -4.04
N ASN A 39 14.75 -25.82 -2.75
CA ASN A 39 14.90 -27.17 -2.18
C ASN A 39 13.58 -27.84 -1.76
N TRP A 40 12.43 -27.36 -2.24
CA TRP A 40 11.12 -28.00 -2.01
C TRP A 40 11.01 -29.31 -2.82
N PRO A 41 10.51 -30.42 -2.24
CA PRO A 41 10.28 -31.66 -2.98
C PRO A 41 9.08 -31.45 -3.90
N GLY A 42 9.37 -30.98 -5.11
CA GLY A 42 8.40 -30.48 -6.09
C GLY A 42 9.00 -29.40 -7.01
N SER A 43 10.08 -28.74 -6.61
CA SER A 43 10.80 -27.74 -7.43
C SER A 43 11.49 -28.36 -8.65
N GLY A 44 11.77 -29.67 -8.64
CA GLY A 44 12.39 -30.39 -9.76
C GLY A 44 11.48 -30.60 -10.98
N LEU A 45 10.15 -30.50 -10.82
CA LEU A 45 9.20 -30.69 -11.93
C LEU A 45 8.73 -29.37 -12.58
N LEU A 46 9.05 -28.22 -11.98
CA LEU A 46 8.74 -26.90 -12.53
C LEU A 46 9.97 -26.16 -13.10
N LEU A 47 11.19 -26.67 -12.87
CA LEU A 47 12.40 -26.22 -13.59
C LEU A 47 12.74 -27.08 -14.81
N ALA A 48 12.03 -28.17 -15.07
CA ALA A 48 12.24 -29.02 -16.23
C ALA A 48 11.43 -28.59 -17.48
N GLN A 49 10.71 -27.47 -17.42
CA GLN A 49 9.97 -26.95 -18.58
C GLN A 49 9.93 -25.42 -18.65
N ALA A 50 11.02 -24.77 -18.23
CA ALA A 50 11.44 -23.61 -18.99
C ALA A 50 12.11 -24.16 -20.27
N PRO A 51 11.62 -23.84 -21.48
CA PRO A 51 12.43 -24.11 -22.65
C PRO A 51 13.75 -23.37 -22.46
N SER A 52 14.83 -24.13 -22.35
CA SER A 52 16.20 -23.65 -22.43
C SER A 52 16.32 -22.84 -23.72
N ALA A 53 16.24 -21.52 -23.63
CA ALA A 53 16.55 -20.63 -24.74
C ALA A 53 18.07 -20.59 -24.90
N SER A 54 18.62 -21.70 -25.38
CA SER A 54 19.91 -21.73 -26.05
C SER A 54 19.79 -22.63 -27.26
N ALA A 55 19.67 -21.97 -28.42
CA ALA A 55 19.89 -22.48 -29.77
C ALA A 55 18.87 -23.48 -30.34
N ALA A 56 17.67 -22.98 -30.66
CA ALA A 56 17.22 -23.10 -32.05
C ALA A 56 17.79 -21.87 -32.79
N ALA A 57 18.67 -22.11 -33.75
CA ALA A 57 19.14 -21.08 -34.67
C ALA A 57 17.95 -20.70 -35.59
N GLY A 58 17.33 -19.56 -35.30
CA GLY A 58 16.20 -19.01 -36.06
C GLY A 58 15.55 -17.88 -35.25
N ASP A 59 15.70 -16.65 -35.73
CA ASP A 59 15.18 -15.39 -35.18
C ASP A 59 15.57 -15.03 -33.74
N GLN A 60 16.84 -14.63 -33.56
CA GLN A 60 17.08 -13.53 -32.63
C GLN A 60 16.37 -12.30 -33.20
N LEU A 61 15.22 -11.94 -32.62
CA LEU A 61 14.52 -10.68 -32.91
C LEU A 61 15.53 -9.54 -32.88
N SER A 62 15.98 -9.13 -34.05
CA SER A 62 17.02 -8.13 -34.19
C SER A 62 16.41 -6.74 -34.02
N LEU A 63 17.23 -5.76 -33.66
CA LEU A 63 16.78 -4.36 -33.68
C LEU A 63 16.28 -3.95 -35.08
N ASP A 64 16.72 -4.65 -36.13
CA ASP A 64 16.28 -4.49 -37.50
C ASP A 64 14.83 -4.98 -37.68
N GLU A 65 14.48 -6.13 -37.10
CA GLU A 65 13.11 -6.69 -37.16
C GLU A 65 12.08 -5.86 -36.38
N LEU A 66 12.52 -5.16 -35.33
CA LEU A 66 11.69 -4.17 -34.63
C LEU A 66 11.64 -2.80 -35.37
N GLY A 67 12.31 -2.66 -36.52
CA GLY A 67 12.41 -1.41 -37.27
C GLY A 67 13.08 -0.29 -36.48
N LEU A 68 14.03 -0.65 -35.60
CA LEU A 68 14.78 0.25 -34.71
C LEU A 68 16.19 0.54 -35.20
N VAL A 69 16.70 -0.20 -36.20
CA VAL A 69 17.99 0.11 -36.85
C VAL A 69 17.90 1.45 -37.59
N GLY A 70 18.91 2.30 -37.38
CA GLY A 70 18.98 3.64 -37.96
C GLY A 70 18.12 4.70 -37.25
N LYS A 71 17.25 4.32 -36.30
CA LYS A 71 16.64 5.29 -35.38
C LYS A 71 17.65 5.61 -34.28
N PRO A 72 18.09 6.86 -34.11
CA PRO A 72 18.85 7.22 -32.93
C PRO A 72 17.95 6.98 -31.72
N ALA A 73 18.16 5.87 -31.01
CA ALA A 73 17.72 5.73 -29.63
C ALA A 73 18.61 6.63 -28.75
N ALA A 74 18.62 7.93 -29.06
CA ALA A 74 19.21 8.92 -28.17
C ALA A 74 18.28 8.98 -26.97
N ALA A 75 18.62 8.23 -25.92
CA ALA A 75 17.94 8.31 -24.65
C ALA A 75 18.01 9.77 -24.20
N ASP A 76 16.88 10.48 -24.25
CA ASP A 76 16.81 11.83 -23.73
C ASP A 76 17.01 11.75 -22.20
N PRO A 77 18.16 12.20 -21.67
CA PRO A 77 18.46 12.05 -20.26
C PRO A 77 17.47 12.81 -19.38
N ALA A 78 16.87 13.90 -19.89
CA ALA A 78 15.87 14.67 -19.16
C ALA A 78 14.54 13.90 -19.07
N LEU A 79 14.08 13.31 -20.17
CA LEU A 79 12.88 12.47 -20.17
C LEU A 79 13.06 11.23 -19.30
N GLN A 80 14.24 10.59 -19.36
CA GLN A 80 14.56 9.44 -18.53
C GLN A 80 14.51 9.80 -17.03
N ALA A 81 15.13 10.92 -16.64
CA ALA A 81 15.09 11.41 -15.26
C ALA A 81 13.66 11.71 -14.77
N LEU A 82 12.79 12.24 -15.65
CA LEU A 82 11.37 12.47 -15.34
C LEU A 82 10.61 11.16 -15.14
N LEU A 83 10.80 10.18 -16.03
CA LEU A 83 10.18 8.86 -15.94
C LEU A 83 10.59 8.15 -14.64
N GLU A 84 11.88 8.13 -14.34
CA GLU A 84 12.38 7.54 -13.10
C GLU A 84 11.81 8.24 -11.86
N ARG A 85 11.78 9.58 -11.85
CA ARG A 85 11.20 10.34 -10.73
C ARG A 85 9.73 9.99 -10.55
N ARG A 86 8.96 9.93 -11.62
CA ARG A 86 7.54 9.54 -11.59
C ARG A 86 7.39 8.12 -11.05
N THR A 87 8.13 7.15 -11.59
CA THR A 87 8.11 5.75 -11.16
C THR A 87 8.42 5.61 -9.68
N ARG A 88 9.50 6.26 -9.20
CA ARG A 88 9.86 6.24 -7.77
C ARG A 88 8.76 6.79 -6.88
N MET A 89 8.08 7.87 -7.28
CA MET A 89 6.97 8.43 -6.51
C MET A 89 5.74 7.51 -6.49
N LEU A 90 5.39 6.92 -7.65
CA LEU A 90 4.25 6.00 -7.73
C LEU A 90 4.50 4.68 -6.98
N GLN A 91 5.73 4.17 -6.97
CA GLN A 91 6.10 3.04 -6.12
C GLN A 91 5.96 3.35 -4.63
N ARG A 92 6.34 4.56 -4.19
CA ARG A 92 6.10 5.02 -2.80
C ARG A 92 4.61 5.13 -2.50
N HIS A 93 3.83 5.69 -3.42
CA HIS A 93 2.36 5.73 -3.30
C HIS A 93 1.77 4.33 -3.09
N GLN A 94 2.14 3.36 -3.92
CA GLN A 94 1.63 1.99 -3.80
C GLN A 94 2.03 1.32 -2.48
N ARG A 95 3.31 1.43 -2.07
CA ARG A 95 3.81 0.86 -0.82
C ARG A 95 3.12 1.46 0.40
N LEU A 96 2.98 2.79 0.44
CA LEU A 96 2.30 3.48 1.53
C LEU A 96 0.79 3.19 1.53
N GLY A 97 0.18 3.00 0.36
CA GLY A 97 -1.22 2.59 0.26
C GLY A 97 -1.45 1.22 0.89
N LEU A 98 -0.61 0.24 0.57
CA LEU A 98 -0.64 -1.08 1.21
C LEU A 98 -0.41 -0.96 2.73
N ALA A 99 0.55 -0.15 3.16
CA ALA A 99 0.79 0.08 4.59
C ALA A 99 -0.40 0.75 5.28
N ALA A 100 -1.09 1.68 4.64
CA ALA A 100 -2.28 2.37 5.18
C ALA A 100 -3.47 1.42 5.35
N ALA A 101 -3.58 0.37 4.52
CA ALA A 101 -4.65 -0.60 4.58
C ALA A 101 -4.68 -1.36 5.92
N VAL A 102 -3.51 -1.65 6.50
CA VAL A 102 -3.39 -2.43 7.75
C VAL A 102 -4.07 -1.73 8.94
N PRO A 103 -3.67 -0.50 9.35
CA PRO A 103 -4.33 0.19 10.46
C PRO A 103 -5.76 0.60 10.10
N LEU A 104 -6.10 0.83 8.82
CA LEU A 104 -7.48 1.11 8.41
C LEU A 104 -8.40 -0.07 8.69
N LEU A 105 -8.01 -1.28 8.26
CA LEU A 105 -8.75 -2.51 8.54
C LEU A 105 -8.84 -2.77 10.05
N ALA A 106 -7.74 -2.59 10.79
CA ALA A 106 -7.74 -2.72 12.25
C ALA A 106 -8.68 -1.70 12.93
N ALA A 107 -8.75 -0.46 12.42
CA ALA A 107 -9.67 0.56 12.93
C ALA A 107 -11.14 0.16 12.70
N LEU A 108 -11.47 -0.46 11.57
CA LEU A 108 -12.83 -0.98 11.32
C LEU A 108 -13.19 -2.08 12.31
N LEU A 109 -12.29 -3.03 12.54
CA LEU A 109 -12.51 -4.16 13.45
C LEU A 109 -12.66 -3.72 14.92
N THR A 110 -11.98 -2.65 15.31
CA THR A 110 -12.06 -2.08 16.67
C THR A 110 -13.23 -1.12 16.88
N GLY A 111 -14.07 -0.90 15.85
CA GLY A 111 -15.20 0.03 15.91
C GLY A 111 -16.23 -0.29 17.00
N ASN A 112 -16.49 -1.57 17.28
CA ASN A 112 -17.38 -1.95 18.39
C ASN A 112 -16.71 -1.71 19.75
N SER A 113 -15.42 -2.01 19.90
CA SER A 113 -14.67 -1.72 21.13
C SER A 113 -14.66 -0.22 21.46
N ALA A 114 -14.67 0.65 20.43
CA ALA A 114 -14.79 2.09 20.60
C ALA A 114 -16.14 2.52 21.23
N LYS A 115 -17.20 1.75 21.08
CA LYS A 115 -18.49 2.05 21.73
C LYS A 115 -18.48 1.61 23.19
N SER A 116 -17.81 0.50 23.49
CA SER A 116 -17.95 -0.20 24.77
C SER A 116 -17.01 0.28 25.87
N SER A 117 -15.84 0.86 25.56
CA SER A 117 -14.88 1.25 26.61
C SER A 117 -13.98 2.42 26.26
N PRO A 118 -13.43 3.15 27.26
CA PRO A 118 -12.43 4.20 27.03
C PRO A 118 -11.18 3.69 26.31
N SER A 119 -10.64 2.53 26.72
CA SER A 119 -9.45 1.94 26.10
C SER A 119 -9.72 1.53 24.65
N GLY A 120 -10.91 0.99 24.36
CA GLY A 120 -11.32 0.67 22.98
C GLY A 120 -11.43 1.92 22.11
N ARG A 121 -11.93 3.05 22.66
CA ARG A 121 -11.91 4.36 21.96
C ARG A 121 -10.51 4.82 21.65
N GLY A 122 -9.61 4.73 22.63
CA GLY A 122 -8.20 5.10 22.46
C GLY A 122 -7.53 4.29 21.35
N LEU A 123 -7.72 2.97 21.34
CA LEU A 123 -7.19 2.09 20.31
C LEU A 123 -7.76 2.42 18.91
N HIS A 124 -9.08 2.53 18.78
CA HIS A 124 -9.72 2.88 17.51
C HIS A 124 -9.26 4.24 16.97
N ALA A 125 -9.18 5.25 17.84
CA ALA A 125 -8.70 6.57 17.45
C ALA A 125 -7.22 6.55 17.05
N GLY A 126 -6.38 5.79 17.74
CA GLY A 126 -4.97 5.59 17.41
C GLY A 126 -4.78 4.94 16.04
N LEU A 127 -5.50 3.84 15.78
CA LEU A 127 -5.47 3.13 14.49
C LEU A 127 -6.00 4.01 13.35
N GLY A 128 -7.12 4.71 13.56
CA GLY A 128 -7.67 5.65 12.57
C GLY A 128 -6.73 6.80 12.26
N SER A 129 -6.02 7.33 13.27
CA SER A 129 -5.01 8.38 13.09
C SER A 129 -3.81 7.87 12.29
N ALA A 130 -3.29 6.68 12.62
CA ALA A 130 -2.19 6.05 11.88
C ALA A 130 -2.58 5.80 10.40
N ALA A 131 -3.78 5.28 10.17
CA ALA A 131 -4.33 5.11 8.82
C ALA A 131 -4.40 6.44 8.07
N THR A 132 -4.90 7.50 8.72
CA THR A 132 -5.00 8.84 8.11
C THR A 132 -3.62 9.38 7.70
N VAL A 133 -2.61 9.30 8.57
CA VAL A 133 -1.26 9.81 8.27
C VAL A 133 -0.65 9.06 7.08
N LEU A 134 -0.72 7.73 7.09
CA LEU A 134 -0.21 6.91 5.98
C LEU A 134 -0.97 7.18 4.68
N TYR A 135 -2.30 7.36 4.77
CA TYR A 135 -3.13 7.70 3.63
C TYR A 135 -2.78 9.07 3.03
N LEU A 136 -2.56 10.10 3.85
CA LEU A 136 -2.16 11.42 3.37
C LEU A 136 -0.76 11.39 2.74
N ALA A 137 0.18 10.64 3.32
CA ALA A 137 1.49 10.40 2.71
C ALA A 137 1.38 9.67 1.36
N THR A 138 0.46 8.70 1.26
CA THR A 138 0.13 8.02 0.00
C THR A 138 -0.38 9.00 -1.04
N ALA A 139 -1.38 9.84 -0.69
CA ALA A 139 -1.96 10.83 -1.58
C ALA A 139 -0.95 11.90 -2.02
N TYR A 140 -0.06 12.32 -1.12
CA TYR A 140 1.02 13.26 -1.44
C TYR A 140 1.86 12.77 -2.63
N HIS A 141 2.23 11.49 -2.64
CA HIS A 141 3.07 10.93 -3.69
C HIS A 141 2.37 10.80 -5.05
N SER A 142 1.06 10.59 -5.09
CA SER A 142 0.32 10.59 -6.36
C SER A 142 0.09 12.00 -6.89
N ILE A 143 -0.23 12.96 -6.04
CA ILE A 143 -0.49 14.36 -6.42
C ILE A 143 0.78 15.05 -6.92
N ARG A 144 1.91 14.85 -6.24
CA ARG A 144 3.18 15.49 -6.61
C ARG A 144 4.01 14.72 -7.66
N ALA A 145 3.54 13.58 -8.14
CA ALA A 145 4.24 12.85 -9.20
C ALA A 145 4.25 13.69 -10.50
N PRO A 146 5.42 13.93 -11.13
CA PRO A 146 5.51 14.77 -12.32
C PRO A 146 4.75 14.16 -13.48
N ASN A 147 4.07 14.98 -14.27
CA ASN A 147 3.42 14.56 -15.51
C ASN A 147 4.46 14.34 -16.61
N ILE A 148 4.22 13.33 -17.44
CA ILE A 148 5.08 13.02 -18.59
C ILE A 148 4.48 13.72 -19.81
N PRO A 149 5.23 14.63 -20.48
CA PRO A 149 4.77 15.27 -21.71
C PRO A 149 4.40 14.23 -22.77
N GLY A 150 3.33 14.49 -23.54
CA GLY A 150 2.87 13.56 -24.57
C GLY A 150 2.25 12.26 -24.05
N ALA A 151 2.13 12.07 -22.73
CA ALA A 151 1.39 10.93 -22.21
C ALA A 151 -0.09 11.04 -22.57
N GLY A 152 -0.57 10.08 -23.37
CA GLY A 152 -1.98 9.99 -23.74
C GLY A 152 -2.92 9.78 -22.53
N PRO A 153 -4.24 9.70 -22.78
CA PRO A 153 -5.23 9.50 -21.72
C PRO A 153 -4.93 8.28 -20.85
N LYS A 154 -5.28 8.34 -19.56
CA LYS A 154 -5.17 7.18 -18.66
C LYS A 154 -6.13 6.08 -19.13
N LYS A 155 -5.63 4.84 -19.24
CA LYS A 155 -6.39 3.68 -19.71
C LYS A 155 -6.46 2.59 -18.63
N GLY A 156 -7.36 1.62 -18.82
CA GLY A 156 -7.49 0.43 -17.98
C GLY A 156 -7.67 0.72 -16.49
N ALA A 157 -6.99 -0.07 -15.65
CA ALA A 157 -7.02 0.02 -14.20
C ALA A 157 -6.72 1.44 -13.65
N THR A 158 -5.80 2.17 -14.29
CA THR A 158 -5.45 3.54 -13.84
C THR A 158 -6.62 4.52 -13.97
N ARG A 159 -7.48 4.35 -14.99
CA ARG A 159 -8.69 5.18 -15.14
C ARG A 159 -9.68 4.89 -14.03
N ILE A 160 -9.88 3.62 -13.70
CA ILE A 160 -10.80 3.17 -12.65
C ILE A 160 -10.29 3.62 -11.27
N HIS A 161 -9.02 3.42 -10.96
CA HIS A 161 -8.39 3.91 -9.73
C HIS A 161 -8.58 5.43 -9.59
N ARG A 162 -8.38 6.20 -10.66
CA ARG A 162 -8.61 7.66 -10.65
C ARG A 162 -10.06 8.01 -10.36
N ALA A 163 -11.03 7.26 -10.90
CA ALA A 163 -12.44 7.46 -10.58
C ALA A 163 -12.74 7.16 -9.10
N LEU A 164 -12.21 6.05 -8.59
CA LEU A 164 -12.34 5.69 -7.18
C LEU A 164 -11.63 6.70 -6.25
N ALA A 165 -10.56 7.34 -6.70
CA ALA A 165 -9.88 8.39 -5.95
C ALA A 165 -10.78 9.59 -5.67
N PHE A 166 -11.72 9.93 -6.55
CA PHE A 166 -12.72 10.96 -6.29
C PHE A 166 -13.73 10.56 -5.21
N VAL A 167 -13.80 9.29 -4.84
CA VAL A 167 -14.65 8.78 -3.75
C VAL A 167 -13.83 8.61 -2.47
N HIS A 168 -12.75 7.81 -2.53
CA HIS A 168 -12.01 7.44 -1.33
C HIS A 168 -11.23 8.62 -0.74
N TYR A 169 -10.77 9.59 -1.55
CA TYR A 169 -10.08 10.78 -1.04
C TYR A 169 -10.94 11.68 -0.16
N PRO A 170 -12.09 12.22 -0.64
CA PRO A 170 -12.95 13.01 0.23
C PRO A 170 -13.53 12.18 1.39
N ALA A 171 -13.89 10.92 1.17
CA ALA A 171 -14.42 10.06 2.23
C ALA A 171 -13.40 9.83 3.37
N MET A 172 -12.11 9.63 3.04
CA MET A 172 -11.04 9.50 4.04
C MET A 172 -10.84 10.79 4.86
N LEU A 173 -10.98 11.97 4.24
CA LEU A 173 -10.89 13.23 4.99
C LEU A 173 -12.12 13.43 5.90
N LEU A 174 -13.31 13.13 5.39
CA LEU A 174 -14.56 13.29 6.13
C LEU A 174 -14.66 12.32 7.31
N THR A 175 -14.23 11.06 7.15
CA THR A 175 -14.25 10.09 8.27
C THR A 175 -13.31 10.51 9.39
N THR A 176 -12.12 11.04 9.09
CA THR A 176 -11.22 11.53 10.14
C THR A 176 -11.82 12.71 10.91
N ALA A 177 -12.44 13.66 10.21
CA ALA A 177 -13.12 14.80 10.84
C ALA A 177 -14.32 14.33 11.69
N ALA A 178 -15.14 13.42 11.16
CA ALA A 178 -16.29 12.84 11.86
C ALA A 178 -15.85 12.07 13.11
N GLY A 179 -14.81 11.25 13.02
CA GLY A 179 -14.24 10.49 14.14
C GLY A 179 -13.68 11.40 15.24
N PHE A 180 -12.99 12.48 14.87
CA PHE A 180 -12.51 13.49 15.83
C PHE A 180 -13.68 14.18 16.55
N SER A 181 -14.73 14.54 15.81
CA SER A 181 -15.95 15.11 16.38
C SER A 181 -16.62 14.13 17.35
N ALA A 182 -16.78 12.86 16.96
CA ALA A 182 -17.35 11.82 17.81
C ALA A 182 -16.56 11.66 19.12
N LYS A 183 -15.24 11.56 19.04
CA LYS A 183 -14.35 11.47 20.21
C LYS A 183 -14.55 12.66 21.15
N ARG A 184 -14.52 13.89 20.63
CA ARG A 184 -14.73 15.11 21.44
C ARG A 184 -16.11 15.19 22.09
N GLN A 185 -17.15 14.70 21.42
CA GLN A 185 -18.50 14.69 21.98
C GLN A 185 -18.58 13.73 23.17
N VAL A 186 -18.08 12.50 23.00
CA VAL A 186 -18.06 11.47 24.05
C VAL A 186 -17.18 11.88 25.23
N GLU A 187 -16.02 12.48 24.99
CA GLU A 187 -15.14 13.00 26.05
C GLU A 187 -15.77 14.14 26.86
N ARG A 188 -16.78 14.82 26.32
CA ARG A 188 -17.57 15.84 27.03
C ARG A 188 -18.83 15.28 27.68
N GLY A 189 -18.96 13.95 27.78
CA GLY A 189 -20.13 13.30 28.34
C GLY A 189 -21.38 13.40 27.44
N ARG A 190 -21.21 13.66 26.15
CA ARG A 190 -22.32 13.74 25.18
C ARG A 190 -22.30 12.55 24.23
N ASP A 191 -23.48 12.11 23.81
CA ASP A 191 -23.60 11.11 22.77
C ASP A 191 -23.14 11.66 21.40
N ALA A 192 -22.66 10.74 20.56
CA ALA A 192 -22.27 11.07 19.20
C ALA A 192 -23.49 11.53 18.37
N HIS A 193 -23.42 12.73 17.81
CA HIS A 193 -24.46 13.37 17.00
C HIS A 193 -23.85 14.06 15.77
N SER A 194 -24.72 14.44 14.82
CA SER A 194 -24.34 15.05 13.55
C SER A 194 -23.27 14.21 12.82
N LEU A 195 -22.16 14.80 12.41
CA LEU A 195 -21.04 14.12 11.76
C LEU A 195 -20.51 12.94 12.58
N GLY A 196 -20.47 13.05 13.91
CA GLY A 196 -20.00 11.97 14.77
C GLY A 196 -20.87 10.69 14.66
N LYS A 197 -22.18 10.86 14.46
CA LYS A 197 -23.12 9.75 14.24
C LYS A 197 -22.98 9.13 12.85
N GLN A 198 -22.54 9.92 11.86
CA GLN A 198 -22.32 9.48 10.48
C GLN A 198 -20.95 8.81 10.26
N HIS A 199 -20.01 8.96 11.21
CA HIS A 199 -18.69 8.34 11.18
C HIS A 199 -18.67 6.90 10.66
N PRO A 200 -19.46 5.92 11.19
CA PRO A 200 -19.41 4.54 10.71
C PRO A 200 -19.77 4.39 9.22
N THR A 201 -20.76 5.17 8.74
CA THR A 201 -21.17 5.14 7.32
C THR A 201 -20.05 5.70 6.44
N ILE A 202 -19.53 6.87 6.78
CA ILE A 202 -18.46 7.54 6.01
C ILE A 202 -17.18 6.68 6.03
N ALA A 203 -16.82 6.11 7.18
CA ALA A 203 -15.69 5.21 7.34
C ALA A 203 -15.81 3.96 6.46
N THR A 204 -16.99 3.35 6.41
CA THR A 204 -17.25 2.19 5.54
C THR A 204 -17.09 2.57 4.08
N THR A 205 -17.67 3.69 3.63
CA THR A 205 -17.51 4.17 2.25
C THR A 205 -16.04 4.43 1.92
N ALA A 206 -15.30 5.08 2.81
CA ALA A 206 -13.88 5.35 2.64
C ALA A 206 -13.08 4.05 2.50
N ALA A 207 -13.32 3.08 3.40
CA ALA A 207 -12.63 1.80 3.39
C ALA A 207 -12.93 0.96 2.14
N VAL A 208 -14.20 0.82 1.78
CA VAL A 208 -14.60 0.02 0.61
C VAL A 208 -14.02 0.63 -0.66
N SER A 209 -14.20 1.94 -0.88
CA SER A 209 -13.67 2.60 -2.08
C SER A 209 -12.14 2.57 -2.16
N PHE A 210 -11.44 2.69 -1.01
CA PHE A 210 -9.99 2.55 -0.92
C PHE A 210 -9.51 1.13 -1.25
N LEU A 211 -10.12 0.11 -0.65
CA LEU A 211 -9.75 -1.29 -0.87
C LEU A 211 -10.07 -1.75 -2.29
N LEU A 212 -11.19 -1.29 -2.88
CA LEU A 212 -11.49 -1.50 -4.30
C LEU A 212 -10.44 -0.85 -5.19
N ALA A 213 -10.02 0.39 -4.88
CA ALA A 213 -8.98 1.08 -5.64
C ALA A 213 -7.63 0.35 -5.57
N MET A 214 -7.35 -0.31 -4.44
CA MET A 214 -6.18 -1.16 -4.27
C MET A 214 -6.30 -2.46 -5.07
N GLY A 215 -7.45 -3.17 -4.98
CA GLY A 215 -7.70 -4.41 -5.71
C GLY A 215 -7.60 -4.26 -7.22
N VAL A 216 -8.17 -3.18 -7.78
CA VAL A 216 -8.09 -2.84 -9.22
C VAL A 216 -6.64 -2.73 -9.70
N MET A 217 -5.75 -2.22 -8.85
CA MET A 217 -4.34 -2.04 -9.19
C MET A 217 -3.49 -3.28 -8.96
N VAL A 218 -3.92 -4.24 -8.11
CA VAL A 218 -3.18 -5.48 -7.82
C VAL A 218 -3.51 -6.61 -8.80
N ILE A 219 -4.75 -6.66 -9.31
CA ILE A 219 -5.23 -7.79 -10.13
C ILE A 219 -4.92 -7.61 -11.63
N ASN A 220 -4.56 -6.39 -12.07
CA ASN A 220 -4.28 -6.07 -13.48
C ASN A 220 -2.77 -5.89 -13.79
N PHE A 221 -1.91 -6.71 -13.16
CA PHE A 221 -0.49 -6.80 -13.53
C PHE A 221 -0.26 -7.92 -14.53
#